data_AF-A0A1F6N1H1-F1
#
_entry.id   AF-A0A1F6N1H1-F1
#
_cell.length_a   1.000
_cell.length_b   1.000
_cell.length_c   1.000
_cell.angle_alpha   90.00
_cell.angle_beta   90.00
_cell.angle_gamma   90.00
#
_symmetry.space_group_name_H-M   'P 1'
#
loop_
_entity.id
_entity.type
_entity.pdbx_description
1 polymer ?
#
loop_
_entity_poly.entity_id
_entity_poly.type
_entity_poly.pdbx_seq_one_letter_code
_entity_poly.pdbx_strand_id
1 'polypeptide(L)'
;MPDQKFDFMIEYIQELLKKLDLGDMTKEELDDYVPQLVVQAEARLGAAMVPLISEKFGNRFADLLEKDSTSREEWLKFWHEAVPNFDDQVKKVLQDFSQECVRILNPLSA
;
A
#
# COMPACT_ATOMS: atom_id res chain seq x y z
N MET A 1 7.83 12.58 13.32
CA MET A 1 8.70 11.58 12.66
C MET A 1 7.79 10.78 11.74
N PRO A 2 8.16 10.50 10.49
CA PRO A 2 7.33 9.63 9.66
C PRO A 2 7.25 8.28 10.37
N ASP A 3 6.03 7.80 10.58
CA ASP A 3 5.77 6.55 11.28
C ASP A 3 6.50 5.40 10.57
N GLN A 4 7.46 4.77 11.24
CA GLN A 4 8.18 3.55 10.80
C GLN A 4 7.26 2.34 10.54
N LYS A 5 5.94 2.52 10.64
CA LYS A 5 4.95 1.46 10.53
C LYS A 5 4.83 0.91 9.09
N PHE A 6 5.35 1.62 8.07
CA PHE A 6 5.18 1.25 6.65
C PHE A 6 6.43 1.42 5.76
N ASP A 7 7.64 1.20 6.29
CA ASP A 7 8.89 1.30 5.51
C ASP A 7 8.89 0.43 4.23
N PHE A 8 8.17 -0.70 4.23
CA PHE A 8 8.08 -1.59 3.07
C PHE A 8 7.34 -0.98 1.87
N MET A 9 6.36 -0.09 2.11
CA MET A 9 5.63 0.57 1.02
C MET A 9 6.52 1.60 0.34
N ILE A 10 7.35 2.29 1.11
CA ILE A 10 8.36 3.20 0.58
C ILE A 10 9.33 2.44 -0.33
N GLU A 11 9.87 1.30 0.14
CA GLU A 11 10.74 0.43 -0.66
C GLU A 11 10.05 -0.05 -1.95
N TYR A 12 8.80 -0.50 -1.85
CA TYR A 12 8.02 -0.93 -3.01
C TYR A 12 7.84 0.19 -4.06
N ILE A 13 7.49 1.40 -3.63
CA ILE A 13 7.34 2.56 -4.52
C ILE A 13 8.68 2.94 -5.15
N GLN A 14 9.78 2.90 -4.39
CA GLN A 14 11.11 3.19 -4.94
C GLN A 14 11.54 2.15 -5.98
N GLU A 15 11.26 0.86 -5.75
CA GLU A 15 11.50 -0.18 -6.75
C GLU A 15 10.62 -0.01 -7.99
N LEU A 16 9.36 0.39 -7.80
CA LEU A 16 8.45 0.69 -8.90
C LEU A 16 9.03 1.81 -9.76
N LEU A 17 9.40 2.96 -9.18
CA LEU A 17 9.96 4.10 -9.91
C LEU A 17 11.23 3.70 -10.69
N LYS A 18 12.12 2.90 -10.10
CA LYS A 18 13.29 2.35 -10.80
C LYS A 18 12.91 1.48 -11.99
N LYS A 19 11.89 0.62 -11.87
CA LYS A 19 11.43 -0.24 -12.98
C LYS A 19 10.79 0.55 -14.13
N LEU A 20 10.28 1.74 -13.86
CA LEU A 20 9.68 2.62 -14.87
C LEU A 20 10.71 3.46 -15.63
N ASP A 21 12.01 3.26 -15.38
CA ASP A 21 13.10 4.11 -15.89
C ASP A 21 12.95 5.59 -15.45
N LEU A 22 12.14 5.80 -14.40
CA LEU A 22 12.01 7.07 -13.68
C LEU A 22 12.97 7.11 -12.49
N GLY A 23 13.92 6.17 -12.42
CA GLY A 23 14.93 6.10 -11.37
C GLY A 23 15.93 7.26 -11.40
N ASP A 24 15.97 8.02 -12.49
CA ASP A 24 16.78 9.24 -12.65
C ASP A 24 16.12 10.50 -12.06
N MET A 25 14.98 10.35 -11.37
CA MET A 25 14.41 11.43 -10.57
C MET A 25 15.43 11.92 -9.53
N THR A 26 15.54 13.24 -9.41
CA THR A 26 16.39 13.86 -8.41
C THR A 26 15.92 13.47 -7.01
N LYS A 27 16.83 13.57 -6.03
CA LYS A 27 16.48 13.30 -4.63
C LYS A 27 15.29 14.16 -4.16
N GLU A 28 15.24 15.40 -4.61
CA GLU A 28 14.16 16.35 -4.28
C GLU A 28 12.81 15.89 -4.85
N GLU A 29 12.79 15.43 -6.10
CA GLU A 29 11.57 14.85 -6.70
C GLU A 29 11.14 13.57 -6.00
N LEU A 30 12.07 12.69 -5.64
CA LEU A 30 11.75 11.47 -4.88
C LEU A 30 11.15 11.80 -3.51
N ASP A 31 11.71 12.78 -2.80
CA ASP A 31 11.23 13.22 -1.48
C ASP A 31 9.81 13.80 -1.57
N ASP A 32 9.42 14.40 -2.71
CA ASP A 32 8.08 14.93 -2.93
C ASP A 32 7.05 13.88 -3.38
N TYR A 33 7.42 13.00 -4.32
CA TYR A 33 6.47 12.06 -4.95
C TYR A 33 6.29 10.76 -4.17
N VAL A 34 7.34 10.22 -3.55
CA VAL A 34 7.27 8.92 -2.87
C VAL A 34 6.24 8.91 -1.74
N PRO A 35 6.19 9.91 -0.82
CA PRO A 35 5.18 9.93 0.24
C PRO A 35 3.74 9.94 -0.31
N GLN A 36 3.50 10.67 -1.40
CA GLN A 36 2.19 10.76 -2.02
C GLN A 36 1.78 9.43 -2.65
N LEU A 37 2.70 8.76 -3.35
CA LEU A 37 2.45 7.46 -3.95
C LEU A 37 2.21 6.38 -2.91
N VAL A 38 2.90 6.43 -1.76
CA VAL A 38 2.66 5.53 -0.63
C VAL A 38 1.24 5.70 -0.09
N VAL A 39 0.82 6.93 0.22
CA VAL A 39 -0.56 7.22 0.69
C VAL A 39 -1.60 6.73 -0.32
N GLN A 40 -1.34 6.93 -1.61
CA GLN A 40 -2.24 6.50 -2.68
C GLN A 40 -2.35 4.97 -2.80
N ALA A 41 -1.25 4.25 -2.59
CA ALA A 41 -1.25 2.80 -2.59
C ALA A 41 -1.93 2.23 -1.34
N GLU A 42 -1.66 2.81 -0.16
CA GLU A 42 -2.32 2.46 1.10
C GLU A 42 -3.84 2.69 1.04
N ALA A 43 -4.27 3.82 0.50
CA ALA A 43 -5.70 4.13 0.32
C ALA A 43 -6.39 3.12 -0.60
N ARG A 44 -5.75 2.72 -1.70
CA ARG A 44 -6.27 1.69 -2.62
C ARG A 44 -6.36 0.32 -1.95
N LEU A 45 -5.32 -0.06 -1.19
CA LEU A 45 -5.34 -1.30 -0.40
C LEU A 45 -6.50 -1.28 0.59
N GLY A 46 -6.64 -0.21 1.39
CA GLY A 46 -7.75 -0.05 2.32
C GLY A 46 -9.12 -0.14 1.63
N ALA A 47 -9.31 0.56 0.52
CA ALA A 47 -10.55 0.55 -0.24
C ALA A 47 -10.91 -0.83 -0.82
N ALA A 48 -9.89 -1.63 -1.20
CA ALA A 48 -10.10 -2.98 -1.70
C ALA A 48 -10.37 -4.00 -0.58
N MET A 49 -9.69 -3.85 0.56
CA MET A 49 -9.66 -4.87 1.62
C MET A 49 -10.76 -4.67 2.66
N VAL A 50 -11.04 -3.42 3.06
CA VAL A 50 -12.05 -3.11 4.10
C VAL A 50 -13.43 -3.67 3.76
N PRO A 51 -13.95 -3.58 2.53
CA PRO A 51 -15.25 -4.17 2.18
C PRO A 51 -15.30 -5.71 2.28
N LEU A 52 -14.16 -6.37 2.29
CA LEU A 52 -14.06 -7.84 2.39
C LEU A 52 -14.07 -8.32 3.85
N ILE A 53 -13.89 -7.41 4.80
CA ILE A 53 -13.99 -7.71 6.24
C ILE A 53 -15.46 -8.01 6.54
N SER A 54 -15.77 -9.27 6.84
CA SER A 54 -17.12 -9.63 7.30
C SER A 54 -17.45 -8.96 8.64
N GLU A 55 -18.75 -8.79 8.94
CA GLU A 55 -19.22 -8.18 10.20
C GLU A 55 -18.61 -8.85 11.45
N LYS A 56 -18.32 -10.15 11.39
CA LYS A 56 -17.68 -10.93 12.47
C LYS A 56 -16.33 -10.35 12.90
N PHE A 57 -15.61 -9.69 11.99
CA PHE A 57 -14.29 -9.11 12.25
C PHE A 57 -14.33 -7.59 12.47
N GLY A 58 -15.49 -6.94 12.30
CA GLY A 58 -15.63 -5.48 12.41
C GLY A 58 -15.24 -4.94 13.78
N ASN A 59 -15.70 -5.56 14.86
CA ASN A 59 -15.34 -5.13 16.23
C ASN A 59 -13.84 -5.27 16.48
N ARG A 60 -13.23 -6.37 16.03
CA ARG A 60 -11.78 -6.59 16.18
C ARG A 60 -10.97 -5.60 15.33
N PHE A 61 -11.48 -5.19 14.18
CA PHE A 61 -10.84 -4.14 13.39
C PHE A 61 -10.84 -2.81 14.13
N ALA A 62 -11.97 -2.42 14.73
CA ALA A 62 -12.07 -1.23 15.56
C ALA A 62 -11.12 -1.29 16.77
N ASP A 63 -11.08 -2.42 17.49
CA ASP A 63 -10.20 -2.62 18.63
C ASP A 63 -8.71 -2.46 18.26
N LEU A 64 -8.30 -2.95 17.08
CA LEU A 64 -6.92 -2.81 16.60
C LEU A 64 -6.58 -1.38 16.19
N LEU A 65 -7.56 -0.59 15.71
CA LEU A 65 -7.38 0.82 15.37
C LEU A 65 -7.27 1.71 16.62
N GLU A 66 -8.05 1.43 17.66
CA GLU A 66 -8.04 2.20 18.91
C GLU A 66 -6.78 1.95 19.76
N LYS A 67 -6.10 0.83 19.53
CA LYS A 67 -4.87 0.47 20.22
C LYS A 67 -3.67 1.13 19.52
N ASP A 68 -3.13 2.20 20.13
CA ASP A 68 -1.95 2.94 19.67
C ASP A 68 -0.70 2.05 19.41
N SER A 69 -0.65 0.90 20.08
CA SER A 69 0.47 -0.05 20.10
C SER A 69 0.24 -1.33 19.32
N THR A 70 -0.78 -1.41 18.44
CA THR A 70 -0.98 -2.59 17.59
C THR A 70 0.26 -2.84 16.73
N SER A 71 0.85 -4.03 16.88
CA SER A 71 2.08 -4.39 16.17
C SER A 71 1.81 -4.74 14.71
N ARG A 72 2.87 -4.71 13.89
CA ARG A 72 2.81 -5.16 12.49
C ARG A 72 2.31 -6.61 12.37
N GLU A 73 2.75 -7.48 13.27
CA GLU A 73 2.37 -8.89 13.28
C GLU A 73 0.90 -9.08 13.65
N GLU A 74 0.39 -8.28 14.60
CA GLU A 74 -1.02 -8.28 14.97
C GLU A 74 -1.91 -7.84 13.79
N TRP A 75 -1.49 -6.79 13.07
CA TRP A 75 -2.17 -6.35 11.85
C TRP A 75 -2.15 -7.40 10.75
N LEU A 76 -0.98 -7.96 10.45
CA LEU A 76 -0.83 -8.96 9.40
C LEU A 76 -1.71 -10.18 9.69
N LYS A 77 -1.68 -10.67 10.94
CA LYS A 77 -2.54 -11.77 11.37
C LYS A 77 -4.02 -11.45 11.21
N PHE A 78 -4.45 -10.25 11.61
CA PHE A 78 -5.83 -9.81 11.41
C PHE A 78 -6.23 -9.87 9.94
N TRP A 79 -5.40 -9.32 9.05
CA TRP A 79 -5.71 -9.24 7.63
C TRP A 79 -5.84 -10.62 6.97
N HIS A 80 -4.93 -11.56 7.25
CA HIS A 80 -5.04 -12.93 6.73
C HIS A 80 -6.28 -13.68 7.25
N GLU A 81 -6.73 -13.38 8.47
CA GLU A 81 -7.92 -14.01 9.04
C GLU A 81 -9.22 -13.37 8.55
N ALA A 82 -9.23 -12.05 8.36
CA ALA A 82 -10.42 -11.26 8.07
C ALA A 82 -10.70 -11.12 6.57
N VAL A 83 -9.69 -11.19 5.71
CA VAL A 83 -9.80 -10.99 4.26
C VAL A 83 -9.48 -12.30 3.52
N PRO A 84 -10.44 -12.87 2.77
CA PRO A 84 -10.18 -14.05 1.95
C PRO A 84 -9.12 -13.78 0.87
N ASN A 85 -8.17 -14.70 0.70
CA ASN A 85 -7.08 -14.59 -0.27
C ASN A 85 -6.31 -13.26 -0.15
N PHE A 86 -6.07 -12.81 1.07
CA PHE A 86 -5.45 -11.50 1.37
C PHE A 86 -4.22 -11.21 0.50
N ASP A 87 -3.26 -12.13 0.41
CA ASP A 87 -2.03 -11.93 -0.36
C ASP A 87 -2.30 -11.69 -1.85
N ASP A 88 -3.24 -12.43 -2.43
CA ASP A 88 -3.62 -12.27 -3.84
C ASP A 88 -4.32 -10.92 -4.07
N GLN A 89 -5.14 -10.47 -3.12
CA GLN A 89 -5.79 -9.15 -3.20
C GLN A 89 -4.76 -8.03 -3.12
N VAL A 90 -3.84 -8.09 -2.15
CA VAL A 90 -2.74 -7.11 -2.01
C VAL A 90 -1.92 -7.07 -3.29
N LYS A 91 -1.50 -8.25 -3.78
CA LYS A 91 -0.71 -8.37 -5.00
C LYS A 91 -1.44 -7.77 -6.19
N LYS A 92 -2.73 -8.06 -6.36
CA LYS A 92 -3.55 -7.53 -7.46
C LYS A 92 -3.64 -6.00 -7.39
N VAL A 93 -3.99 -5.45 -6.23
CA VAL A 93 -4.12 -3.99 -6.05
C VAL A 93 -2.80 -3.27 -6.35
N LEU A 94 -1.68 -3.80 -5.84
CA LEU A 94 -0.36 -3.23 -6.10
C LEU A 94 0.03 -3.37 -7.57
N GLN A 95 -0.29 -4.50 -8.23
CA GLN A 95 -0.06 -4.68 -9.66
C GLN A 95 -0.88 -3.69 -10.50
N ASP A 96 -2.18 -3.55 -10.23
CA ASP A 96 -3.05 -2.61 -10.93
C ASP A 96 -2.55 -1.17 -10.75
N PHE A 97 -2.20 -0.79 -9.51
CA PHE A 97 -1.61 0.51 -9.21
C PHE A 97 -0.28 0.74 -9.95
N SER A 98 0.60 -0.27 -9.99
CA SER A 98 1.86 -0.15 -10.72
C SER A 98 1.64 0.09 -12.21
N GLN A 99 0.65 -0.58 -12.82
CA GLN A 99 0.30 -0.41 -14.23
C GLN A 99 -0.31 0.98 -14.50
N GLU A 100 -1.14 1.49 -13.59
CA GLU A 100 -1.65 2.87 -13.65
C GLU A 100 -0.50 3.89 -13.64
N CYS A 101 0.46 3.72 -12.74
CA CYS A 101 1.64 4.58 -12.67
C CYS A 101 2.46 4.53 -13.97
N VAL A 102 2.68 3.34 -14.55
CA VAL A 102 3.34 3.20 -15.87
C VAL A 102 2.61 4.02 -16.92
N ARG A 103 1.29 3.87 -17.00
CA ARG A 103 0.47 4.49 -18.04
C ARG A 103 0.47 6.02 -17.94
N ILE A 104 0.43 6.55 -16.72
CA ILE A 104 0.38 8.00 -16.47
C ILE A 104 1.76 8.64 -16.70
N LEU A 105 2.82 7.99 -16.22
CA LEU A 105 4.17 8.56 -16.22
C LEU A 105 4.94 8.27 -17.52
N ASN A 106 4.51 7.27 -18.30
CA ASN A 106 5.05 6.98 -19.63
C ASN A 106 3.92 6.91 -20.68
N PRO A 107 3.39 8.06 -21.13
CA PRO A 107 2.24 8.13 -22.03
C PRO A 107 2.50 7.56 -23.44
N LEU A 108 3.75 7.19 -23.77
CA LEU A 108 4.14 6.60 -25.06
C LEU A 108 4.13 5.06 -25.07
N SER A 109 3.81 4.43 -23.93
CA SER A 109 3.75 2.95 -23.80
C SER A 109 2.33 2.38 -23.78
N ALA A 110 1.31 3.21 -24.04
CA ALA A 110 -0.11 2.84 -24.06
C ALA A 110 -0.69 2.74 -25.48
#